data_AF-A0A0A0DLD7-F1
#
_entry.id   AF-A0A0A0DLD7-F1
#
_cell.length_a   1.000
_cell.length_b   1.000
_cell.length_c   1.000
_cell.angle_alpha   90.00
_cell.angle_beta   90.00
_cell.angle_gamma   90.00
#
_symmetry.space_group_name_H-M   'P 1'
#
loop_
_entity.id
_entity.type
_entity.pdbx_description
1 polymer ?
#
loop_
_entity_poly.entity_id
_entity_poly.type
_entity_poly.pdbx_seq_one_letter_code
_entity_poly.pdbx_strand_id
1 'polypeptide(L)'
;MNFGINPFDIAFYLLAPAIAVFTTRLRKRSHVILALALASFSGWGLEFGASAWIDAQWTSLMNHTPNPSEQLIQQFNADSADNAALLLFGLPISFVYASICFGVVLGTWRVYVRQSNAQAKH
;
A
#
# COMPACT_ATOMS: atom_id res chain seq x y z
N MET A 1 -17.65 -11.16 -8.04
CA MET A 1 -18.43 -9.97 -7.62
C MET A 1 -17.50 -8.77 -7.57
N ASN A 2 -17.97 -7.57 -7.92
CA ASN A 2 -17.18 -6.36 -7.78
C ASN A 2 -17.71 -5.62 -6.54
N PHE A 3 -17.05 -5.76 -5.38
CA PHE A 3 -17.47 -5.12 -4.12
C PHE A 3 -17.34 -3.57 -4.15
N GLY A 4 -17.01 -3.00 -5.31
CA GLY A 4 -16.55 -1.63 -5.43
C GLY A 4 -15.05 -1.55 -5.18
N ILE A 5 -14.50 -0.33 -5.18
CA ILE A 5 -13.08 -0.12 -4.94
C ILE A 5 -12.84 -0.17 -3.42
N ASN A 6 -11.96 -1.07 -2.97
CA ASN A 6 -11.57 -1.17 -1.58
C ASN A 6 -10.82 0.11 -1.16
N PRO A 7 -11.33 0.89 -0.19
CA PRO A 7 -10.68 2.14 0.22
C PRO A 7 -9.29 1.91 0.83
N PHE A 8 -9.04 0.74 1.42
CA PHE A 8 -7.74 0.39 1.99
C PHE A 8 -6.70 0.10 0.90
N ASP A 9 -7.09 -0.52 -0.21
CA ASP A 9 -6.20 -0.72 -1.36
C ASP A 9 -5.81 0.63 -1.98
N ILE A 10 -6.77 1.54 -2.15
CA ILE A 10 -6.49 2.91 -2.62
C ILE A 10 -5.51 3.60 -1.67
N ALA A 11 -5.76 3.53 -0.36
CA ALA A 11 -4.90 4.12 0.65
C ALA A 11 -3.49 3.52 0.59
N PHE A 12 -3.35 2.21 0.42
CA PHE A 12 -2.07 1.52 0.31
C PHE A 12 -1.23 2.08 -0.85
N TYR A 13 -1.84 2.19 -2.05
CA TYR A 13 -1.14 2.70 -3.21
C TYR A 13 -0.75 4.18 -3.09
N LEU A 14 -1.54 5.00 -2.42
CA LEU A 14 -1.29 6.44 -2.29
C LEU A 14 -0.35 6.82 -1.14
N LEU A 15 -0.35 6.05 -0.04
CA LEU A 15 0.35 6.43 1.18
C LEU A 15 1.88 6.48 0.99
N ALA A 16 2.47 5.42 0.45
CA ALA A 16 3.91 5.32 0.25
C ALA A 16 4.48 6.45 -0.65
N PRO A 17 3.92 6.76 -1.83
CA PRO A 17 4.40 7.87 -2.64
C PRO A 17 4.16 9.23 -1.98
N ALA A 18 3.04 9.43 -1.27
CA ALA A 18 2.79 10.68 -0.56
C ALA A 18 3.86 10.93 0.52
N ILE A 19 4.13 9.94 1.38
CA ILE A 19 5.19 10.03 2.40
C ILE A 19 6.55 10.25 1.73
N ALA A 20 6.86 9.54 0.65
CA ALA A 20 8.10 9.72 -0.11
C ALA A 20 8.27 11.17 -0.58
N VAL A 21 7.21 11.80 -1.11
CA VAL A 21 7.24 13.21 -1.55
C VAL A 21 7.52 14.15 -0.39
N PHE A 22 6.86 13.98 0.76
CA PHE A 22 7.14 14.80 1.94
C PHE A 22 8.57 14.63 2.46
N THR A 23 9.15 13.43 2.30
CA THR A 23 10.52 13.15 2.75
C THR A 23 11.62 13.74 1.88
N THR A 24 11.32 14.20 0.66
CA THR A 24 12.31 14.86 -0.23
C THR A 24 12.98 16.09 0.41
N ARG A 25 12.29 16.75 1.35
CA ARG A 25 12.81 17.93 2.08
C ARG A 25 13.69 17.56 3.28
N LEU A 26 13.74 16.29 3.68
CA LEU A 26 14.49 15.84 4.84
C LEU A 26 15.98 15.73 4.50
N ARG A 27 16.81 16.42 5.29
CA ARG A 27 18.27 16.43 5.10
C ARG A 27 19.00 15.26 5.77
N LYS A 28 18.40 14.68 6.82
CA LYS A 28 19.02 13.60 7.62
C LYS A 28 18.57 12.23 7.10
N ARG A 29 19.53 11.35 6.83
CA ARG A 29 19.28 9.97 6.37
C ARG A 29 18.41 9.17 7.36
N SER A 30 18.57 9.40 8.67
CA SER A 30 17.77 8.75 9.70
C SER A 30 16.27 9.06 9.58
N HIS A 31 15.89 10.28 9.19
CA HIS A 31 14.47 10.63 9.01
C HIS A 31 13.87 9.97 7.77
N VAL A 32 14.67 9.79 6.71
CA VAL A 32 14.25 9.06 5.51
C VAL A 32 14.03 7.58 5.82
N ILE A 33 14.95 6.97 6.58
CA ILE A 33 14.83 5.58 7.03
C ILE A 33 13.60 5.40 7.93
N LEU A 34 13.39 6.32 8.88
CA LEU A 34 12.21 6.30 9.75
C LEU A 34 10.92 6.43 8.94
N ALA A 35 10.86 7.35 7.97
CA ALA A 35 9.69 7.53 7.13
C ALA A 35 9.41 6.33 6.23
N LEU A 36 10.46 5.68 5.71
CA LEU A 36 10.33 4.42 4.97
C LEU A 36 9.77 3.30 5.86
N ALA A 37 10.29 3.16 7.08
CA ALA A 37 9.77 2.19 8.03
C ALA A 37 8.30 2.46 8.36
N LEU A 38 7.94 3.71 8.66
CA LEU A 38 6.55 4.11 8.91
C LEU A 38 5.63 3.80 7.72
N ALA A 39 6.05 4.14 6.50
CA ALA A 39 5.29 3.83 5.29
C ALA A 39 5.08 2.31 5.13
N SER A 40 6.12 1.51 5.42
CA SER A 40 6.06 0.05 5.31
C SER A 40 5.13 -0.57 6.35
N PHE A 41 5.23 -0.13 7.61
CA PHE A 41 4.35 -0.59 8.69
C PHE A 41 2.90 -0.15 8.47
N SER A 42 2.67 1.08 8.03
CA SER A 42 1.34 1.57 7.71
C SER A 42 0.74 0.86 6.49
N GLY A 43 1.54 0.59 5.44
CA GLY A 43 1.10 -0.21 4.29
C GLY A 43 0.69 -1.62 4.69
N TRP A 44 1.48 -2.28 5.54
CA TRP A 44 1.13 -3.61 6.06
C TRP A 44 -0.17 -3.59 6.89
N GLY A 45 -0.38 -2.56 7.71
CA GLY A 45 -1.65 -2.37 8.42
C GLY A 45 -2.84 -2.13 7.50
N LEU A 46 -2.64 -1.45 6.37
CA LEU A 46 -3.68 -1.23 5.35
C LEU A 46 -4.04 -2.53 4.62
N GLU A 47 -3.08 -3.42 4.37
CA GLU A 47 -3.35 -4.74 3.80
C GLU A 47 -4.25 -5.58 4.73
N PHE A 48 -4.04 -5.52 6.05
CA PHE A 48 -4.98 -6.13 7.02
C PHE A 48 -6.35 -5.47 7.00
N GLY A 49 -6.40 -4.14 6.90
CA GLY A 49 -7.66 -3.41 6.75
C GLY A 49 -8.42 -3.80 5.48
N ALA A 50 -7.71 -4.01 4.38
CA ALA A 50 -8.26 -4.44 3.11
C ALA A 50 -8.87 -5.85 3.21
N SER A 51 -8.15 -6.78 3.82
CA SER A 51 -8.63 -8.14 4.11
C SER A 51 -9.87 -8.11 5.02
N ALA A 52 -9.82 -7.39 6.15
CA ALA A 52 -10.96 -7.29 7.06
C ALA A 52 -12.19 -6.63 6.41
N TRP A 53 -11.99 -5.71 5.47
CA TRP A 53 -13.07 -5.10 4.71
C TRP A 53 -13.76 -6.12 3.79
N ILE A 54 -12.99 -7.00 3.13
CA ILE A 54 -13.55 -8.09 2.30
C ILE A 54 -14.39 -9.04 3.17
N ASP A 55 -13.89 -9.43 4.34
CA ASP A 55 -14.64 -10.26 5.30
C ASP A 55 -15.96 -9.60 5.75
N ALA A 56 -15.96 -8.29 5.97
CA ALA A 56 -17.15 -7.53 6.33
C ALA A 56 -18.18 -7.46 5.18
N GLN A 57 -17.72 -7.23 3.94
CA GLN A 57 -18.58 -7.27 2.76
C GLN A 57 -19.18 -8.65 2.53
N TRP A 58 -18.37 -9.69 2.75
CA TRP A 58 -18.81 -11.08 2.67
C TRP A 58 -19.91 -11.41 3.67
N THR A 59 -19.71 -11.03 4.94
CA THR A 59 -20.70 -11.21 6.00
C THR A 59 -22.01 -10.49 5.67
N SER A 60 -21.91 -9.26 5.16
CA SER A 60 -23.09 -8.51 4.71
C SER A 60 -23.82 -9.21 3.56
N LEU A 61 -23.09 -9.75 2.57
CA LEU A 61 -23.66 -10.48 1.45
C LEU A 61 -24.41 -11.74 1.88
N MET A 62 -23.83 -12.53 2.80
CA MET A 62 -24.45 -13.74 3.34
C MET A 62 -25.75 -13.45 4.11
N ASN A 63 -25.78 -12.35 4.86
CA ASN A 63 -26.98 -11.91 5.57
C ASN A 63 -28.13 -11.52 4.63
N HIS A 64 -27.83 -11.10 3.41
CA HIS A 64 -28.82 -10.75 2.39
C HIS A 64 -29.10 -11.87 1.37
N THR A 65 -28.23 -12.89 1.32
CA THR A 65 -28.30 -14.00 0.35
C THR A 65 -27.97 -15.32 1.04
N PRO A 66 -28.94 -15.97 1.71
CA PRO A 66 -28.68 -17.13 2.56
C PRO A 66 -28.24 -18.40 1.82
N ASN A 67 -28.35 -18.43 0.48
CA ASN A 67 -27.83 -19.51 -0.39
C ASN A 67 -26.82 -18.93 -1.41
N PRO A 68 -25.56 -18.68 -1.00
CA PRO A 68 -24.49 -18.29 -1.92
C PRO A 68 -24.22 -19.39 -2.96
N SER A 69 -23.87 -19.04 -4.19
CA SER A 69 -23.47 -20.01 -5.21
C SER A 69 -22.16 -20.72 -4.84
N GLU A 70 -21.89 -21.91 -5.39
CA GLU A 70 -20.61 -22.62 -5.16
C GLU A 70 -19.38 -21.77 -5.56
N GLN A 71 -19.51 -20.98 -6.63
CA GLN A 71 -18.46 -20.04 -7.07
C GLN A 71 -18.14 -19.00 -6.00
N LEU A 72 -19.16 -18.54 -5.27
CA LEU A 72 -19.03 -17.58 -4.18
C LEU A 72 -18.26 -18.20 -3.00
N ILE A 73 -18.59 -19.43 -2.64
CA ILE A 73 -17.92 -20.16 -1.56
C ILE A 73 -16.45 -20.47 -1.90
N GLN A 74 -16.17 -20.87 -3.14
CA GLN A 74 -14.79 -21.11 -3.60
C GLN A 74 -13.95 -19.81 -3.58
N GLN A 75 -14.55 -18.68 -3.92
CA GLN A 75 -13.89 -17.38 -3.89
C GLN A 75 -13.52 -16.97 -2.45
N PHE A 76 -14.42 -17.16 -1.49
CA PHE A 76 -14.14 -16.92 -0.07
C PHE A 76 -13.04 -17.84 0.49
N ASN A 77 -13.02 -19.13 0.10
CA ASN A 77 -11.98 -20.06 0.52
C ASN A 77 -10.60 -19.71 -0.06
N ALA A 78 -10.55 -19.10 -1.25
CA ALA A 78 -9.32 -18.57 -1.81
C ALA A 78 -8.86 -17.31 -1.05
N ASP A 79 -9.78 -16.37 -0.79
CA ASP A 79 -9.47 -15.11 -0.09
C ASP A 79 -9.05 -15.34 1.37
N SER A 80 -9.55 -16.40 2.03
CA SER A 80 -9.16 -16.75 3.40
C SER A 80 -7.77 -17.40 3.50
N ALA A 81 -7.31 -18.08 2.44
CA ALA A 81 -5.92 -18.55 2.36
C ALA A 81 -4.92 -17.38 2.19
N ASP A 82 -5.35 -16.29 1.54
CA ASP A 82 -4.57 -15.07 1.39
C ASP A 82 -4.28 -14.37 2.73
N ASN A 83 -5.14 -14.51 3.74
CA ASN A 83 -4.90 -13.93 5.07
C ASN A 83 -3.65 -14.49 5.76
N ALA A 84 -3.36 -15.78 5.58
CA ALA A 84 -2.13 -16.39 6.09
C ALA A 84 -0.89 -15.91 5.31
N ALA A 85 -1.01 -15.71 4.00
CA ALA A 85 0.04 -15.12 3.18
C ALA A 85 0.33 -13.66 3.58
N LEU A 86 -0.71 -12.89 3.91
CA LEU A 86 -0.63 -11.49 4.32
C LEU A 86 0.09 -11.32 5.67
N LEU A 87 -0.11 -12.26 6.60
CA LEU A 87 0.64 -12.34 7.87
C LEU A 87 2.13 -12.61 7.66
N LEU A 88 2.48 -13.49 6.70
CA LEU A 88 3.86 -13.92 6.48
C LEU A 88 4.64 -12.99 5.55
N PHE A 89 3.97 -12.41 4.56
CA PHE A 89 4.60 -11.70 3.43
C PHE A 89 4.14 -10.25 3.26
N GLY A 90 3.06 -9.82 3.92
CA GLY A 90 2.55 -8.44 3.76
C GLY A 90 3.57 -7.38 4.14
N LEU A 91 4.26 -7.53 5.27
CA LEU A 91 5.28 -6.57 5.70
C LEU A 91 6.47 -6.51 4.71
N PRO A 92 7.07 -7.63 4.28
CA PRO A 92 8.07 -7.63 3.20
C PRO A 92 7.59 -6.98 1.90
N ILE A 93 6.37 -7.27 1.45
CA ILE A 93 5.80 -6.72 0.21
C ILE A 93 5.64 -5.20 0.34
N SER A 94 5.01 -4.75 1.42
CA SER A 94 4.86 -3.33 1.73
C SER A 94 6.20 -2.60 1.81
N PHE A 95 7.22 -3.24 2.39
CA PHE A 95 8.57 -2.67 2.46
C PHE A 95 9.22 -2.51 1.07
N VAL A 96 9.10 -3.52 0.20
CA VAL A 96 9.58 -3.44 -1.19
C VAL A 96 8.86 -2.32 -1.94
N TYR A 97 7.54 -2.26 -1.82
CA TYR A 97 6.73 -1.22 -2.44
C TYR A 97 7.15 0.18 -2.00
N ALA A 98 7.23 0.42 -0.68
CA ALA A 98 7.67 1.69 -0.12
C ALA A 98 9.10 2.06 -0.57
N SER A 99 10.00 1.08 -0.64
CA SER A 99 11.39 1.30 -1.08
C SER A 99 11.46 1.76 -2.55
N ILE A 100 10.65 1.18 -3.43
CA ILE A 100 10.56 1.58 -4.83
C ILE A 100 10.03 3.02 -4.91
N CYS A 101 8.94 3.35 -4.21
CA CYS A 101 8.37 4.70 -4.20
C CYS A 101 9.40 5.75 -3.73
N PHE A 102 10.09 5.48 -2.63
CA PHE A 102 11.14 6.37 -2.11
C PHE A 102 12.30 6.51 -3.09
N GLY A 103 12.75 5.41 -3.71
CA GLY A 103 13.82 5.43 -4.70
C GLY A 103 13.48 6.31 -5.91
N VAL A 104 12.27 6.15 -6.46
CA VAL A 104 11.78 6.94 -7.60
C VAL A 104 11.66 8.42 -7.24
N VAL A 105 11.04 8.74 -6.11
CA VAL A 105 10.79 10.14 -5.70
C VAL A 105 12.09 10.86 -5.34
N LEU A 106 12.98 10.23 -4.58
CA LEU A 106 14.27 10.83 -4.24
C LEU A 106 15.21 10.92 -5.47
N GLY A 107 15.14 9.94 -6.38
CA GLY A 107 15.88 9.94 -7.64
C GLY A 107 15.44 11.10 -8.54
N THR A 108 14.14 11.24 -8.79
CA THR A 108 13.57 12.32 -9.61
C THR A 108 13.84 13.70 -9.01
N TRP A 109 13.70 13.87 -7.68
CA TRP A 109 14.04 15.12 -6.99
C TRP A 109 15.51 15.52 -7.20
N ARG A 110 16.45 14.57 -7.09
CA ARG A 110 17.88 14.84 -7.32
C ARG A 110 18.16 15.28 -8.75
N VAL A 111 17.50 14.68 -9.74
CA VAL A 111 17.63 15.08 -11.15
C VAL A 111 17.10 16.49 -11.35
N TYR A 112 15.92 16.79 -10.80
CA TYR A 112 15.30 18.11 -10.88
C TYR A 112 16.20 19.22 -10.29
N VAL A 113 16.72 19.03 -9.08
CA VAL A 113 17.63 20.00 -8.43
C VAL A 113 18.93 20.20 -9.22
N ARG A 114 19.45 19.14 -9.85
CA ARG A 114 20.65 19.26 -10.70
C ARG A 114 20.37 20.10 -11.95
N GLN A 115 19.23 19.91 -12.59
CA GLN A 115 18.83 20.67 -13.77
C GLN A 115 18.58 22.15 -13.44
N SER A 116 17.87 22.44 -12.34
CA SER A 116 17.61 23.82 -11.92
C SER A 116 18.90 24.59 -11.61
N ASN A 117 19.86 23.94 -10.97
CA ASN A 117 21.15 24.55 -10.64
C ASN A 117 22.04 24.76 -11.87
N ALA A 118 21.88 23.96 -12.93
CA ALA A 118 22.60 24.15 -14.19
C ALA A 118 22.05 25.35 -14.97
N GLN A 119 20.73 25.55 -14.97
CA GLN A 119 20.08 26.69 -15.61
C GLN A 119 20.39 28.02 -14.91
N ALA A 120 20.49 28.04 -13.57
CA ALA A 120 20.80 29.25 -12.82
C ALA A 120 22.26 29.78 -12.99
N LYS A 121 23.13 29.02 -13.67
CA LYS A 121 24.52 29.41 -13.95
C LYS A 121 24.72 30.03 -15.34
N HIS A 122 23.68 30.03 -16.16
CA HIS A 122 23.64 30.66 -17.49
C HIS A 122 22.82 31.95 -17.42
#